data_AF-A0A964I9L7-F1
#
_entry.id   AF-A0A964I9L7-F1
#
_cell.length_a   1.000
_cell.length_b   1.000
_cell.length_c   1.000
_cell.angle_alpha   90.00
_cell.angle_beta   90.00
_cell.angle_gamma   90.00
#
_symmetry.space_group_name_H-M   'P 1'
#
loop_
_entity.id
_entity.type
_entity.pdbx_description
1 polymer ?
#
loop_
_entity_poly.entity_id
_entity_poly.type
_entity_poly.pdbx_seq_one_letter_code
_entity_poly.pdbx_strand_id
1 'polypeptide(L)'
;MKSEIVDVNETRRDLTVEVPSAVVDEAIGRAAARIGRAAKIPGFRPGKVPVTVVRQRFKGEIMQDVAEHLIGKAVGEALGERGVEPIETPDIKDLVLEAGKPLTFKASFDVVPAFDPGDLTTIEATQPAATIADEVVNQSLERLRERAARFEAVESGAVEAGHTVVISLERQGTDQDGKQGEREKHEQVSIELGAPSNPPGFDAEMIGMTPAATKSFTITYPADYTMPELAGGTVDYTVSLKEIKQRVVPPLDDELAKDLGEFDSLDALRTRVRQDLEHEAMHAAERQLRQELLKQLASRVPFTVPATLVDREIDRRLEDFARRLIDQRIDPRQANIDWNAFREGQRTPATEAVGSAIALDEIAKREHVTVTDEDLDGELQRYAEQTGHTVASIRARLQKDGELGRLAAGLRREKAVALVMSKAKITKP
;
A
#
# COMPACT_ATOMS: atom_id res chain seq x y z
N MET A 1 11.40 -44.81 -3.74
CA MET A 1 11.84 -43.41 -3.85
C MET A 1 12.80 -43.15 -2.70
N LYS A 2 13.90 -42.43 -2.92
CA LYS A 2 14.73 -41.95 -1.82
C LYS A 2 14.56 -40.45 -1.71
N SER A 3 14.32 -39.97 -0.50
CA SER A 3 14.19 -38.55 -0.21
C SER A 3 15.02 -38.21 1.02
N GLU A 4 15.81 -37.16 0.93
CA GLU A 4 16.65 -36.64 2.00
C GLU A 4 16.39 -35.15 2.15
N ILE A 5 16.08 -34.70 3.37
CA ILE A 5 15.90 -33.28 3.69
C ILE A 5 17.11 -32.84 4.49
N VAL A 6 17.73 -31.76 4.05
CA VAL A 6 18.83 -31.09 4.74
C VAL A 6 18.33 -29.70 5.16
N ASP A 7 18.47 -29.40 6.45
CA ASP A 7 18.22 -28.05 6.96
C ASP A 7 19.39 -27.14 6.56
N VAL A 8 19.11 -26.14 5.71
CA VAL A 8 20.11 -25.16 5.26
C VAL A 8 20.26 -24.05 6.30
N ASN A 9 19.14 -23.62 6.89
CA ASN A 9 19.09 -22.73 8.05
C ASN A 9 17.78 -23.01 8.83
N GLU A 10 17.46 -22.18 9.83
CA GLU A 10 16.28 -22.36 10.69
C GLU A 10 14.96 -22.43 9.93
N THR A 11 14.84 -21.72 8.80
CA THR A 11 13.59 -21.65 8.03
C THR A 11 13.69 -22.25 6.64
N ARG A 12 14.89 -22.58 6.14
CA ARG A 12 15.11 -23.05 4.77
C ARG A 12 15.59 -24.48 4.75
N ARG A 13 14.93 -25.30 3.92
CA ARG A 13 15.21 -26.72 3.76
C ARG A 13 15.44 -27.06 2.30
N ASP A 14 16.37 -27.97 2.07
CA ASP A 14 16.63 -28.56 0.76
C ASP A 14 16.25 -30.04 0.78
N LEU A 15 15.29 -30.42 -0.07
CA LEU A 15 14.85 -31.79 -0.28
C LEU A 15 15.53 -32.34 -1.54
N THR A 16 16.40 -33.32 -1.37
CA THR A 16 16.95 -34.10 -2.48
C THR A 16 16.08 -35.33 -2.70
N VAL A 17 15.56 -35.49 -3.92
CA VAL A 17 14.72 -36.64 -4.28
C VAL A 17 15.37 -37.43 -5.40
N GLU A 18 15.38 -38.75 -5.24
CA GLU A 18 15.75 -39.72 -6.26
C GLU A 18 14.56 -40.65 -6.55
N VAL A 19 14.07 -40.57 -7.78
CA VAL A 19 13.00 -41.44 -8.29
C VAL A 19 13.62 -42.52 -9.18
N PRO A 20 13.40 -43.82 -8.90
CA PRO A 20 13.98 -44.91 -9.67
C PRO A 20 13.62 -44.87 -11.15
N SER A 21 14.55 -45.27 -12.02
CA SER A 21 14.37 -45.27 -13.49
C SER A 21 13.13 -46.04 -13.95
N ALA A 22 12.76 -47.14 -13.29
CA ALA A 22 11.56 -47.90 -13.61
C ALA A 22 10.27 -47.07 -13.52
N VAL A 23 10.17 -46.18 -12.52
CA VAL A 23 9.01 -45.28 -12.33
C VAL A 23 9.02 -44.17 -13.38
N VAL A 24 10.22 -43.67 -13.71
CA VAL A 24 10.43 -42.65 -14.74
C VAL A 24 10.03 -43.18 -16.12
N ASP A 25 10.49 -44.38 -16.49
CA ASP A 25 10.19 -45.00 -17.77
C ASP A 25 8.70 -45.34 -17.92
N GLU A 26 8.05 -45.74 -16.83
CA GLU A 26 6.60 -45.94 -16.80
C GLU A 26 5.85 -44.60 -17.01
N ALA A 27 6.29 -43.53 -16.36
CA ALA A 27 5.72 -42.19 -16.54
C ALA A 27 5.91 -41.67 -17.97
N ILE A 28 7.11 -41.85 -18.57
CA ILE A 28 7.39 -41.54 -19.97
C ILE A 28 6.46 -42.34 -20.90
N GLY A 29 6.20 -43.62 -20.59
CA GLY A 29 5.22 -44.44 -21.30
C GLY A 29 3.81 -43.87 -21.26
N ARG A 30 3.33 -43.48 -20.07
CA ARG A 30 2.01 -42.87 -19.87
C ARG A 30 1.87 -41.53 -20.59
N ALA A 31 2.86 -40.64 -20.46
CA ALA A 31 2.89 -39.35 -21.13
C ALA A 31 2.89 -39.50 -22.66
N ALA A 32 3.73 -40.39 -23.20
CA ALA A 32 3.76 -40.69 -24.63
C ALA A 32 2.41 -41.24 -25.15
N ALA A 33 1.73 -42.10 -24.38
CA ALA A 33 0.41 -42.62 -24.74
C ALA A 33 -0.67 -41.53 -24.75
N ARG A 34 -0.63 -40.61 -23.76
CA ARG A 34 -1.55 -39.47 -23.67
C ARG A 34 -1.34 -38.50 -24.84
N ILE A 35 -0.11 -38.08 -25.08
CA ILE A 35 0.24 -37.17 -26.19
C ILE A 35 -0.09 -37.84 -27.53
N GLY A 36 0.21 -39.13 -27.71
CA GLY A 36 -0.10 -39.86 -28.94
C GLY A 36 -1.60 -39.96 -29.27
N ARG A 37 -2.50 -39.86 -28.28
CA ARG A 37 -3.95 -39.80 -28.50
C ARG A 37 -4.40 -38.44 -29.03
N ALA A 38 -3.76 -37.36 -28.59
CA ALA A 38 -4.11 -35.98 -28.95
C ALA A 38 -3.32 -35.45 -30.16
N ALA A 39 -2.13 -35.98 -30.41
CA ALA A 39 -1.20 -35.48 -31.42
C ALA A 39 -1.69 -35.74 -32.84
N LYS A 40 -1.70 -34.68 -33.66
CA LYS A 40 -1.91 -34.76 -35.11
C LYS A 40 -0.54 -34.88 -35.80
N ILE A 41 -0.19 -36.08 -36.23
CA ILE A 41 1.06 -36.33 -36.96
C ILE A 41 0.74 -36.59 -38.44
N PRO A 42 1.32 -35.85 -39.40
CA PRO A 42 1.17 -36.13 -40.82
C PRO A 42 1.53 -37.58 -41.15
N GLY A 43 0.64 -38.26 -41.87
CA GLY A 43 0.80 -39.68 -42.25
C GLY A 43 0.17 -40.69 -41.29
N PHE A 44 -0.33 -40.28 -40.12
CA PHE A 44 -0.99 -41.17 -39.16
C PHE A 44 -2.36 -40.65 -38.75
N ARG A 45 -3.34 -41.56 -38.62
CA ARG A 45 -4.64 -41.23 -38.05
C ARG A 45 -4.48 -40.92 -36.55
N PRO A 46 -5.11 -39.85 -36.02
CA PRO A 46 -5.08 -39.53 -34.59
C PRO A 46 -5.37 -40.75 -33.71
N GLY A 47 -4.54 -40.98 -32.68
CA GLY A 47 -4.65 -42.12 -31.77
C GLY A 47 -4.14 -43.47 -32.30
N LYS A 48 -3.64 -43.55 -33.55
CA LYS A 48 -3.04 -44.75 -34.15
C LYS A 48 -1.56 -44.56 -34.52
N VAL A 49 -0.92 -43.54 -33.98
CA VAL A 49 0.52 -43.30 -34.14
C VAL A 49 1.30 -44.34 -33.30
N PRO A 50 2.32 -45.02 -33.86
CA PRO A 50 3.24 -45.85 -33.08
C PRO A 50 3.96 -45.05 -32.00
N VAL A 51 4.07 -45.63 -30.79
CA VAL A 51 4.67 -44.98 -29.61
C VAL A 51 6.12 -44.53 -29.85
N THR A 52 6.87 -45.24 -30.68
CA THR A 52 8.25 -44.89 -31.06
C THR A 52 8.32 -43.56 -31.81
N VAL A 53 7.39 -43.31 -32.73
CA VAL A 53 7.30 -42.07 -33.51
C VAL A 53 6.89 -40.91 -32.61
N VAL A 54 5.96 -41.15 -31.67
CA VAL A 54 5.54 -40.14 -30.68
C VAL A 54 6.71 -39.75 -29.78
N ARG A 55 7.46 -40.73 -29.25
CA ARG A 55 8.63 -40.50 -28.39
C ARG A 55 9.73 -39.71 -29.08
N GLN A 56 9.96 -39.93 -30.37
CA GLN A 56 10.96 -39.18 -31.13
C GLN A 56 10.50 -37.74 -31.39
N ARG A 57 9.25 -37.54 -31.80
CA ARG A 57 8.76 -36.24 -32.26
C ARG A 57 8.34 -35.30 -31.12
N PHE A 58 7.87 -35.84 -30.01
CA PHE A 58 7.39 -35.08 -28.85
C PHE A 58 8.27 -35.28 -27.62
N LYS A 59 9.57 -35.59 -27.80
CA LYS A 59 10.49 -35.87 -26.70
C LYS A 59 10.49 -34.77 -25.64
N GLY A 60 10.57 -33.49 -26.04
CA GLY A 60 10.59 -32.36 -25.11
C GLY A 60 9.30 -32.23 -24.30
N GLU A 61 8.15 -32.30 -24.98
CA GLU A 61 6.82 -32.18 -24.36
C GLU A 61 6.52 -33.36 -23.41
N ILE A 62 6.91 -34.57 -23.80
CA ILE A 62 6.84 -35.76 -22.93
C ILE A 62 7.70 -35.57 -21.69
N MET A 63 8.94 -35.10 -21.83
CA MET A 63 9.84 -34.92 -20.69
C MET A 63 9.37 -33.82 -19.75
N GLN A 64 8.83 -32.71 -20.28
CA GLN A 64 8.27 -31.64 -19.45
C GLN A 64 7.05 -32.12 -18.66
N ASP A 65 6.11 -32.79 -19.31
CA ASP A 65 4.91 -33.34 -18.68
C ASP A 65 5.24 -34.40 -17.61
N VAL A 66 6.25 -35.23 -17.88
CA VAL A 66 6.77 -36.19 -16.89
C VAL A 66 7.45 -35.48 -15.72
N ALA A 67 8.24 -34.43 -15.98
CA ALA A 67 8.88 -33.65 -14.93
C ALA A 67 7.83 -33.00 -14.03
N GLU A 68 6.88 -32.26 -14.58
CA GLU A 68 5.81 -31.59 -13.82
C GLU A 68 5.03 -32.58 -12.94
N HIS A 69 4.64 -33.74 -13.50
CA HIS A 69 3.85 -34.72 -12.76
C HIS A 69 4.66 -35.49 -11.71
N LEU A 70 5.85 -35.99 -12.06
CA LEU A 70 6.67 -36.78 -11.14
C LEU A 70 7.25 -35.93 -10.01
N ILE A 71 7.72 -34.72 -10.32
CA ILE A 71 8.27 -33.80 -9.32
C ILE A 71 7.16 -33.41 -8.33
N GLY A 72 6.01 -32.95 -8.83
CA GLY A 72 4.90 -32.55 -7.96
C GLY A 72 4.43 -33.69 -7.05
N LYS A 73 4.30 -34.90 -7.59
CA LYS A 73 3.95 -36.09 -6.80
C LYS A 73 5.02 -36.44 -5.77
N ALA A 74 6.28 -36.49 -6.18
CA ALA A 74 7.38 -36.92 -5.30
C ALA A 74 7.65 -35.90 -4.18
N VAL A 75 7.55 -34.61 -4.47
CA VAL A 75 7.62 -33.54 -3.47
C VAL A 75 6.44 -33.65 -2.50
N GLY A 76 5.21 -33.80 -3.01
CA GLY A 76 4.02 -33.93 -2.15
C GLY A 76 4.06 -35.15 -1.23
N GLU A 77 4.50 -36.31 -1.74
CA GLU A 77 4.69 -37.53 -0.94
C GLU A 77 5.78 -37.33 0.12
N ALA A 78 6.95 -36.81 -0.26
CA ALA A 78 8.07 -36.62 0.67
C ALA A 78 7.78 -35.60 1.77
N LEU A 79 7.04 -34.53 1.47
CA LEU A 79 6.61 -33.53 2.43
C LEU A 79 5.48 -34.04 3.33
N GLY A 80 4.50 -34.74 2.75
CA GLY A 80 3.37 -35.32 3.48
C GLY A 80 3.77 -36.41 4.47
N GLU A 81 4.71 -37.29 4.11
CA GLU A 81 5.27 -38.31 5.01
C GLU A 81 5.93 -37.71 6.26
N ARG A 82 6.43 -36.47 6.15
CA ARG A 82 7.17 -35.78 7.22
C ARG A 82 6.36 -34.66 7.89
N GLY A 83 5.11 -34.43 7.47
CA GLY A 83 4.25 -33.38 8.01
C GLY A 83 4.82 -31.97 7.81
N VAL A 84 5.60 -31.75 6.75
CA VAL A 84 6.24 -30.45 6.49
C VAL A 84 5.40 -29.68 5.49
N GLU A 85 4.87 -28.54 5.91
CA GLU A 85 4.14 -27.63 5.03
C GLU A 85 5.09 -26.53 4.52
N PRO A 86 5.41 -26.53 3.21
CA PRO A 86 6.22 -25.46 2.63
C PRO A 86 5.37 -24.19 2.51
N ILE A 87 5.99 -23.04 2.69
CA ILE A 87 5.31 -21.73 2.58
C ILE A 87 4.92 -21.46 1.12
N GLU A 88 5.77 -21.86 0.17
CA GLU A 88 5.58 -21.69 -1.26
C GLU A 88 5.87 -22.99 -2.01
N THR A 89 5.53 -23.00 -3.30
CA THR A 89 5.96 -24.07 -4.20
C THR A 89 7.49 -24.17 -4.18
N PRO A 90 8.07 -25.35 -3.86
CA PRO A 90 9.52 -25.49 -3.78
C PRO A 90 10.22 -25.15 -5.09
N ASP A 91 11.33 -24.41 -4.98
CA ASP A 91 12.19 -24.06 -6.12
C ASP A 91 13.03 -25.29 -6.52
N ILE A 92 12.85 -25.74 -7.76
CA ILE A 92 13.48 -26.95 -8.27
C ILE A 92 14.82 -26.62 -8.94
N LYS A 93 15.90 -27.19 -8.41
CA LYS A 93 17.27 -27.07 -8.91
C LYS A 93 17.85 -28.44 -9.26
N ASP A 94 18.92 -28.43 -10.06
CA ASP A 94 19.69 -29.62 -10.43
C ASP A 94 18.83 -30.75 -11.02
N LEU A 95 17.78 -30.42 -11.79
CA LEU A 95 16.89 -31.41 -12.39
C LEU A 95 17.62 -32.22 -13.47
N VAL A 96 17.79 -33.52 -13.20
CA VAL A 96 18.29 -34.50 -14.17
C VAL A 96 17.17 -35.47 -14.51
N LEU A 97 16.65 -35.35 -15.73
CA LEU A 97 15.62 -36.24 -16.27
C LEU A 97 16.09 -36.80 -17.62
N GLU A 98 16.44 -38.08 -17.64
CA GLU A 98 16.82 -38.80 -18.85
C GLU A 98 16.14 -40.17 -18.90
N ALA A 99 15.82 -40.64 -20.11
CA ALA A 99 15.23 -41.97 -20.29
C ALA A 99 16.21 -43.06 -19.84
N GLY A 100 15.73 -44.05 -19.09
CA GLY A 100 16.55 -45.14 -18.56
C GLY A 100 17.47 -44.76 -17.39
N LYS A 101 17.47 -43.51 -16.92
CA LYS A 101 18.19 -43.05 -15.73
C LYS A 101 17.21 -42.69 -14.60
N PRO A 102 17.64 -42.75 -13.33
CA PRO A 102 16.83 -42.21 -12.24
C PRO A 102 16.67 -40.70 -12.41
N LEU A 103 15.49 -40.20 -12.01
CA LEU A 103 15.23 -38.78 -11.93
C LEU A 103 15.78 -38.27 -10.60
N THR A 104 16.67 -37.29 -10.66
CA THR A 104 17.19 -36.61 -9.47
C THR A 104 16.94 -35.12 -9.55
N PHE A 105 16.48 -34.53 -8.47
CA PHE A 105 16.33 -33.08 -8.35
C PHE A 105 16.49 -32.65 -6.89
N LYS A 106 16.80 -31.37 -6.69
CA LYS A 106 16.77 -30.70 -5.40
C LYS A 106 15.62 -29.71 -5.38
N ALA A 107 14.81 -29.75 -4.33
CA ALA A 107 13.73 -28.82 -4.09
C ALA A 107 14.07 -27.97 -2.86
N SER A 108 14.25 -26.67 -3.05
CA SER A 108 14.55 -25.72 -1.98
C SER A 108 13.28 -24.98 -1.58
N PHE A 109 12.93 -24.97 -0.30
CA PHE A 109 11.72 -24.33 0.18
C PHE A 109 11.89 -23.78 1.59
N ASP A 110 11.10 -22.76 1.90
CA ASP A 110 11.03 -22.20 3.24
C ASP A 110 9.87 -22.82 4.02
N VAL A 111 10.09 -22.98 5.32
CA VAL A 111 9.17 -23.51 6.32
C VAL A 111 9.14 -22.59 7.53
N VAL A 112 8.02 -22.60 8.23
CA VAL A 112 7.92 -21.97 9.56
C VAL A 112 8.16 -23.06 10.62
N PRO A 113 9.24 -22.96 11.42
CA PRO A 113 9.46 -23.86 12.54
C PRO A 113 8.35 -23.76 13.58
N ALA A 114 8.02 -24.86 14.24
CA ALA A 114 7.15 -24.82 15.41
C ALA A 114 7.88 -24.09 16.55
N PHE A 115 7.20 -23.15 17.21
CA PHE A 115 7.72 -22.41 18.35
C PHE A 115 6.62 -22.08 19.35
N ASP A 116 7.01 -21.81 20.59
CA ASP A 116 6.07 -21.36 21.62
C ASP A 116 6.02 -19.81 21.63
N PRO A 117 4.87 -19.18 21.31
CA PRO A 117 4.72 -17.73 21.37
C PRO A 117 4.74 -17.16 22.81
N GLY A 118 4.84 -18.02 23.83
CA GLY A 118 4.88 -17.65 25.24
C GLY A 118 3.51 -17.23 25.78
N ASP A 119 3.51 -16.62 26.97
CA ASP A 119 2.28 -16.18 27.64
C ASP A 119 1.79 -14.83 27.10
N LEU A 120 0.56 -14.78 26.60
CA LEU A 120 -0.09 -13.58 26.06
C LEU A 120 -0.39 -12.53 27.14
N THR A 121 -0.49 -12.92 28.41
CA THR A 121 -0.78 -12.00 29.52
C THR A 121 0.40 -11.11 29.93
N THR A 122 1.60 -11.41 29.41
CA THR A 122 2.82 -10.61 29.60
C THR A 122 2.96 -9.50 28.55
N ILE A 123 2.05 -9.43 27.57
CA ILE A 123 2.00 -8.36 26.58
C ILE A 123 1.36 -7.14 27.24
N GLU A 124 2.13 -6.06 27.33
CA GLU A 124 1.68 -4.79 27.91
C GLU A 124 1.51 -3.78 26.78
N ALA A 125 0.33 -3.16 26.70
CA ALA A 125 0.05 -2.19 25.66
C ALA A 125 -0.73 -1.02 26.23
N THR A 126 -0.30 0.20 25.89
CA THR A 126 -0.93 1.42 26.39
C THR A 126 -1.94 1.92 25.37
N GLN A 127 -3.19 2.10 25.78
CA GLN A 127 -4.21 2.77 24.97
C GLN A 127 -4.23 4.26 25.32
N PRO A 128 -3.85 5.17 24.42
CA PRO A 128 -3.96 6.61 24.67
C PRO A 128 -5.39 7.00 25.06
N ALA A 129 -5.52 7.93 26.01
CA ALA A 129 -6.82 8.48 26.36
C ALA A 129 -7.42 9.22 25.14
N ALA A 130 -8.66 8.87 24.77
CA ALA A 130 -9.37 9.51 23.65
C ALA A 130 -10.13 10.79 24.09
N THR A 131 -9.76 11.38 25.23
CA THR A 131 -10.45 12.56 25.76
C THR A 131 -9.97 13.79 25.00
N ILE A 132 -10.86 14.42 24.23
CA ILE A 132 -10.56 15.63 23.48
C ILE A 132 -10.75 16.85 24.38
N ALA A 133 -9.67 17.58 24.62
CA ALA A 133 -9.72 18.86 25.34
C ALA A 133 -10.50 19.91 24.53
N ASP A 134 -11.22 20.79 25.22
CA ASP A 134 -12.01 21.86 24.58
C ASP A 134 -11.17 22.77 23.68
N GLU A 135 -9.88 22.93 24.00
CA GLU A 135 -8.92 23.69 23.21
C GLU A 135 -8.73 23.11 21.80
N VAL A 136 -8.67 21.77 21.68
CA VAL A 136 -8.53 21.09 20.37
C VAL A 136 -9.80 21.24 19.54
N VAL A 137 -10.96 21.26 20.19
CA VAL A 137 -12.25 21.53 19.54
C VAL A 137 -12.29 22.98 19.04
N ASN A 138 -11.90 23.95 19.87
CA ASN A 138 -11.84 25.36 19.50
C ASN A 138 -10.90 25.59 18.31
N GLN A 139 -9.70 25.00 18.33
CA GLN A 139 -8.75 25.09 17.21
C GLN A 139 -9.30 24.47 15.92
N SER A 140 -10.07 23.38 16.03
CA SER A 140 -10.70 22.76 14.86
C SER A 140 -11.83 23.61 14.30
N LEU A 141 -12.65 24.23 15.17
CA LEU A 141 -13.66 25.21 14.76
C LEU A 141 -13.03 26.44 14.10
N GLU A 142 -11.91 26.92 14.62
CA GLU A 142 -11.18 28.04 14.03
C GLU A 142 -10.67 27.70 12.63
N ARG A 143 -10.09 26.51 12.43
CA ARG A 143 -9.69 26.04 11.09
C ARG A 143 -10.87 25.92 10.13
N LEU A 144 -12.03 25.48 10.61
CA LEU A 144 -13.25 25.43 9.79
C LEU A 144 -13.72 26.84 9.42
N ARG A 145 -13.66 27.78 10.36
CA ARG A 145 -13.98 29.18 10.17
C ARG A 145 -13.07 29.85 9.14
N GLU A 146 -11.76 29.61 9.22
CA GLU A 146 -10.79 30.11 8.24
C GLU A 146 -11.04 29.54 6.84
N ARG A 147 -11.44 28.26 6.73
CA ARG A 147 -11.80 27.62 5.46
C ARG A 147 -13.12 28.13 4.89
N ALA A 148 -14.04 28.55 5.75
CA ALA A 148 -15.32 29.14 5.38
C ALA A 148 -15.20 30.63 4.99
N ALA A 149 -13.99 31.20 5.02
CA ALA A 149 -13.77 32.59 4.64
C ALA A 149 -14.25 32.83 3.20
N ARG A 150 -15.03 33.91 3.03
CA ARG A 150 -15.53 34.35 1.73
C ARG A 150 -14.69 35.52 1.24
N PHE A 151 -14.56 35.63 -0.07
CA PHE A 151 -13.87 36.76 -0.70
C PHE A 151 -14.92 37.74 -1.21
N GLU A 152 -15.05 38.88 -0.55
CA GLU A 152 -15.98 39.94 -0.93
C GLU A 152 -15.25 41.01 -1.74
N ALA A 153 -15.86 41.50 -2.82
CA ALA A 153 -15.28 42.54 -3.65
C ALA A 153 -15.32 43.90 -2.92
N VAL A 154 -14.19 44.58 -2.84
CA VAL A 154 -14.08 45.94 -2.28
C VAL A 154 -14.16 46.92 -3.44
N GLU A 155 -15.34 47.51 -3.66
CA GLU A 155 -15.57 48.44 -4.77
C GLU A 155 -14.93 49.83 -4.55
N SER A 156 -14.69 50.21 -3.29
CA SER A 156 -14.09 51.51 -2.95
C SER A 156 -13.13 51.39 -1.77
N GLY A 157 -11.84 51.22 -2.05
CA GLY A 157 -10.77 51.16 -1.05
C GLY A 157 -9.40 51.09 -1.69
N ALA A 158 -8.37 51.50 -0.94
CA ALA A 158 -6.99 51.20 -1.30
C ALA A 158 -6.67 49.75 -0.89
N VAL A 159 -5.69 49.13 -1.54
CA VAL A 159 -5.20 47.81 -1.17
C VAL A 159 -4.57 47.85 0.23
N GLU A 160 -5.00 46.97 1.13
CA GLU A 160 -4.44 46.81 2.48
C GLU A 160 -3.80 45.42 2.64
N ALA A 161 -3.00 45.25 3.69
CA ALA A 161 -2.38 43.96 4.00
C ALA A 161 -3.48 42.91 4.31
N GLY A 162 -3.39 41.72 3.70
CA GLY A 162 -4.40 40.66 3.82
C GLY A 162 -5.53 40.69 2.79
N HIS A 163 -5.53 41.67 1.87
CA HIS A 163 -6.44 41.64 0.71
C HIS A 163 -5.92 40.69 -0.37
N THR A 164 -6.86 40.07 -1.10
CA THR A 164 -6.58 39.32 -2.32
C THR A 164 -6.84 40.22 -3.52
N VAL A 165 -5.82 40.48 -4.31
CA VAL A 165 -5.91 41.33 -5.49
C VAL A 165 -5.95 40.49 -6.76
N VAL A 166 -6.86 40.82 -7.67
CA VAL A 166 -6.86 40.28 -9.04
C VAL A 166 -6.13 41.28 -9.92
N ILE A 167 -5.02 40.86 -10.49
CA ILE A 167 -4.13 41.72 -11.26
C ILE A 167 -3.90 41.17 -12.67
N SER A 168 -3.57 42.07 -13.59
CA SER A 168 -2.81 41.73 -14.78
C SER A 168 -1.35 42.01 -14.49
N LEU A 169 -0.53 40.98 -14.60
CA LEU A 169 0.89 40.99 -14.29
C LEU A 169 1.68 40.82 -15.58
N GLU A 170 2.58 41.75 -15.85
CA GLU A 170 3.64 41.56 -16.83
C GLU A 170 4.96 41.55 -16.09
N ARG A 171 5.76 40.50 -16.31
CA ARG A 171 7.09 40.39 -15.72
C ARG A 171 8.14 40.20 -16.78
N GLN A 172 9.27 40.86 -16.60
CA GLN A 172 10.47 40.66 -17.42
C GLN A 172 11.65 40.42 -16.49
N GLY A 173 12.15 39.18 -16.49
CA GLY A 173 13.34 38.84 -15.71
C GLY A 173 14.61 39.36 -16.38
N THR A 174 15.57 39.80 -15.59
CA THR A 174 16.94 40.07 -16.01
C THR A 174 17.86 39.21 -15.15
N ASP A 175 18.60 38.32 -15.82
CA ASP A 175 19.61 37.46 -15.19
C ASP A 175 20.77 38.29 -14.59
N GLN A 176 21.55 37.70 -13.68
CA GLN A 176 22.79 38.24 -13.12
C GLN A 176 23.78 38.69 -14.20
N ASP A 177 23.75 38.07 -15.38
CA ASP A 177 24.54 38.44 -16.56
C ASP A 177 23.99 39.64 -17.35
N GLY A 178 22.89 40.27 -16.90
CA GLY A 178 22.25 41.40 -17.58
C GLY A 178 21.45 41.02 -18.82
N LYS A 179 21.19 39.73 -19.05
CA LYS A 179 20.35 39.25 -20.16
C LYS A 179 18.88 39.35 -19.77
N GLN A 180 18.13 40.10 -20.57
CA GLN A 180 16.67 40.17 -20.44
C GLN A 180 16.04 38.85 -20.92
N GLY A 181 15.28 38.21 -20.05
CA GLY A 181 14.41 37.09 -20.36
C GLY A 181 13.17 37.51 -21.16
N GLU A 182 12.36 36.52 -21.52
CA GLU A 182 11.11 36.77 -22.24
C GLU A 182 10.11 37.54 -21.36
N ARG A 183 9.30 38.39 -22.00
CA ARG A 183 8.23 39.12 -21.32
C ARG A 183 7.05 38.19 -21.12
N GLU A 184 6.81 37.80 -19.89
CA GLU A 184 5.69 36.94 -19.53
C GLU A 184 4.50 37.80 -19.13
N LYS A 185 3.38 37.60 -19.83
CA LYS A 185 2.12 38.27 -19.54
C LYS A 185 1.13 37.29 -18.96
N HIS A 186 0.64 37.59 -17.77
CA HIS A 186 -0.39 36.85 -17.08
C HIS A 186 -1.59 37.78 -16.85
N GLU A 187 -2.77 37.34 -17.30
CA GLU A 187 -4.01 38.07 -17.07
C GLU A 187 -4.85 37.36 -15.99
N GLN A 188 -5.50 38.14 -15.12
CA GLN A 188 -6.36 37.63 -14.03
C GLN A 188 -5.63 36.76 -13.00
N VAL A 189 -4.43 37.16 -12.60
CA VAL A 189 -3.70 36.52 -11.51
C VAL A 189 -4.30 36.95 -10.18
N SER A 190 -4.72 36.01 -9.35
CA SER A 190 -5.20 36.26 -7.99
C SER A 190 -4.06 36.09 -7.00
N ILE A 191 -3.72 37.14 -6.25
CA ILE A 191 -2.61 37.13 -5.27
C ILE A 191 -3.15 37.58 -3.91
N GLU A 192 -2.96 36.76 -2.89
CA GLU A 192 -3.24 37.13 -1.49
C GLU A 192 -2.02 37.83 -0.90
N LEU A 193 -2.16 39.10 -0.51
CA LEU A 193 -1.07 39.91 0.01
C LEU A 193 -0.72 39.49 1.44
N GLY A 194 0.54 39.14 1.68
CA GLY A 194 1.03 38.57 2.94
C GLY A 194 1.18 37.05 2.91
N ALA A 195 0.90 36.38 1.79
CA ALA A 195 1.14 34.95 1.65
C ALA A 195 2.66 34.66 1.61
N PRO A 196 3.15 33.63 2.34
CA PRO A 196 4.58 33.29 2.37
C PRO A 196 5.14 32.82 1.02
N SER A 197 4.27 32.56 0.04
CA SER A 197 4.61 32.26 -1.34
C SER A 197 4.94 33.50 -2.19
N ASN A 198 4.68 34.71 -1.69
CA ASN A 198 4.87 35.92 -2.49
C ASN A 198 6.34 36.37 -2.50
N PRO A 199 6.80 37.01 -3.60
CA PRO A 199 8.17 37.53 -3.67
C PRO A 199 8.43 38.60 -2.59
N PRO A 200 9.62 38.61 -1.96
CA PRO A 200 9.97 39.62 -0.97
C PRO A 200 9.87 41.04 -1.55
N GLY A 201 9.10 41.91 -0.90
CA GLY A 201 8.88 43.30 -1.33
C GLY A 201 7.73 43.50 -2.31
N PHE A 202 7.15 42.44 -2.88
CA PHE A 202 6.00 42.54 -3.79
C PHE A 202 4.76 43.10 -3.08
N ASP A 203 4.47 42.59 -1.89
CA ASP A 203 3.28 42.99 -1.13
C ASP A 203 3.32 44.48 -0.74
N ALA A 204 4.51 44.99 -0.39
CA ALA A 204 4.71 46.39 0.00
C ALA A 204 4.43 47.36 -1.14
N GLU A 205 4.77 46.99 -2.38
CA GLU A 205 4.54 47.82 -3.56
C GLU A 205 3.06 47.84 -3.99
N MET A 206 2.30 46.81 -3.62
CA MET A 206 0.88 46.68 -3.94
C MET A 206 -0.05 47.38 -2.93
N ILE A 207 0.39 47.50 -1.67
CA ILE A 207 -0.35 48.22 -0.62
C ILE A 207 -0.52 49.70 -1.01
N GLY A 208 -1.74 50.22 -0.87
CA GLY A 208 -2.07 51.60 -1.22
C GLY A 208 -2.52 51.82 -2.67
N MET A 209 -2.45 50.80 -3.54
CA MET A 209 -2.98 50.90 -4.90
C MET A 209 -4.51 50.99 -4.92
N THR A 210 -5.06 51.74 -5.86
CA THR A 210 -6.51 51.85 -6.09
C THR A 210 -6.94 51.00 -7.29
N PRO A 211 -8.22 50.58 -7.37
CA PRO A 211 -8.74 49.84 -8.52
C PRO A 211 -8.43 50.56 -9.84
N ALA A 212 -8.04 49.80 -10.88
CA ALA A 212 -7.59 50.29 -12.18
C ALA A 212 -6.24 51.05 -12.21
N ALA A 213 -5.49 51.11 -11.10
CA ALA A 213 -4.14 51.66 -11.11
C ALA A 213 -3.13 50.68 -11.73
N THR A 214 -2.21 51.22 -12.51
CA THR A 214 -1.04 50.50 -13.03
C THR A 214 0.22 51.02 -12.34
N LYS A 215 1.06 50.11 -11.85
CA LYS A 215 2.33 50.42 -11.20
C LYS A 215 3.41 49.51 -11.74
N SER A 216 4.59 50.07 -11.99
CA SER A 216 5.77 49.33 -12.39
C SER A 216 6.83 49.45 -11.30
N PHE A 217 7.43 48.33 -10.91
CA PHE A 217 8.46 48.26 -9.88
C PHE A 217 9.41 47.10 -10.16
N THR A 218 10.63 47.19 -9.65
CA THR A 218 11.67 46.17 -9.85
C THR A 218 11.93 45.46 -8.54
N ILE A 219 11.89 44.12 -8.54
CA ILE A 219 12.23 43.30 -7.38
C ILE A 219 13.54 42.55 -7.64
N THR A 220 14.47 42.66 -6.69
CA THR A 220 15.70 41.86 -6.68
C THR A 220 15.49 40.59 -5.89
N TYR A 221 15.72 39.45 -6.52
CA TYR A 221 15.61 38.15 -5.86
C TYR A 221 16.91 37.80 -5.14
N PRO A 222 16.83 37.14 -3.98
CA PRO A 222 18.02 36.68 -3.28
C PRO A 222 18.69 35.53 -4.04
N ALA A 223 20.00 35.33 -3.80
CA ALA A 223 20.80 34.31 -4.48
C ALA A 223 20.43 32.86 -4.10
N ASP A 224 19.67 32.67 -3.02
CA ASP A 224 19.21 31.38 -2.49
C ASP A 224 17.74 31.07 -2.83
N TYR A 225 17.16 31.77 -3.81
CA TYR A 225 15.75 31.61 -4.16
C TYR A 225 15.44 30.21 -4.72
N THR A 226 14.26 29.68 -4.38
CA THR A 226 13.83 28.31 -4.67
C THR A 226 13.76 27.98 -6.17
N MET A 227 13.62 29.00 -7.02
CA MET A 227 13.70 28.87 -8.47
C MET A 227 15.09 29.31 -8.97
N PRO A 228 15.92 28.39 -9.48
CA PRO A 228 17.28 28.69 -9.94
C PRO A 228 17.34 29.77 -11.03
N GLU A 229 16.30 29.85 -11.87
CA GLU A 229 16.22 30.79 -13.01
C GLU A 229 16.01 32.24 -12.57
N LEU A 230 15.51 32.47 -11.36
CA LEU A 230 15.25 33.80 -10.79
C LEU A 230 16.22 34.15 -9.66
N ALA A 231 17.05 33.21 -9.22
CA ALA A 231 17.96 33.38 -8.09
C ALA A 231 19.04 34.42 -8.40
N GLY A 232 19.11 35.49 -7.60
CA GLY A 232 20.05 36.61 -7.74
C GLY A 232 19.80 37.55 -8.93
N GLY A 233 18.74 37.32 -9.72
CA GLY A 233 18.33 38.21 -10.80
C GLY A 233 17.40 39.34 -10.33
N THR A 234 17.17 40.31 -11.21
CA THR A 234 16.18 41.38 -11.00
C THR A 234 15.01 41.18 -11.95
N VAL A 235 13.78 41.28 -11.45
CA VAL A 235 12.57 41.16 -12.27
C VAL A 235 11.81 42.47 -12.25
N ASP A 236 11.57 43.00 -13.44
CA ASP A 236 10.73 44.16 -13.65
C ASP A 236 9.27 43.72 -13.72
N TYR A 237 8.47 44.20 -12.78
CA TYR A 237 7.05 43.93 -12.70
C TYR A 237 6.26 45.14 -13.16
N THR A 238 5.29 44.93 -14.05
CA THR A 238 4.24 45.90 -14.36
C THR A 238 2.91 45.27 -13.98
N VAL A 239 2.29 45.82 -12.95
CA VAL A 239 1.06 45.32 -12.37
C VAL A 239 -0.08 46.29 -12.63
N SER A 240 -1.20 45.79 -13.14
CA SER A 240 -2.45 46.53 -13.27
C SER A 240 -3.53 45.90 -12.40
N LEU A 241 -4.06 46.66 -11.44
CA LEU A 241 -5.07 46.19 -10.50
C LEU A 241 -6.45 46.15 -11.17
N LYS A 242 -7.08 44.98 -11.23
CA LYS A 242 -8.43 44.81 -11.78
C LYS A 242 -9.49 44.81 -10.69
N GLU A 243 -9.30 44.00 -9.66
CA GLU A 243 -10.28 43.81 -8.58
C GLU A 243 -9.55 43.67 -7.25
N ILE A 244 -10.16 44.18 -6.18
CA ILE A 244 -9.71 43.96 -4.81
C ILE A 244 -10.77 43.10 -4.14
N LYS A 245 -10.35 42.00 -3.55
CA LYS A 245 -11.18 41.13 -2.74
C LYS A 245 -10.67 41.13 -1.32
N GLN A 246 -11.56 41.29 -0.36
CA GLN A 246 -11.24 41.16 1.05
C GLN A 246 -11.64 39.76 1.51
N ARG A 247 -10.73 39.08 2.19
CA ARG A 247 -11.03 37.82 2.87
C ARG A 247 -11.83 38.14 4.13
N VAL A 248 -13.14 37.90 4.09
CA VAL A 248 -14.05 38.06 5.21
C VAL A 248 -14.22 36.69 5.86
N VAL A 249 -13.59 36.54 7.03
CA VAL A 249 -13.76 35.36 7.87
C VAL A 249 -15.09 35.53 8.62
N PRO A 250 -16.07 34.64 8.42
CA PRO A 250 -17.36 34.76 9.09
C PRO A 250 -17.20 34.71 10.62
N PRO A 251 -18.07 35.39 11.38
CA PRO A 251 -18.14 35.22 12.82
C PRO A 251 -18.42 33.75 13.17
N LEU A 252 -17.92 33.31 14.31
CA LEU A 252 -18.21 31.97 14.82
C LEU A 252 -19.60 32.00 15.49
N ASP A 253 -20.66 31.84 14.70
CA ASP A 253 -22.05 31.91 15.14
C ASP A 253 -22.94 30.82 14.50
N ASP A 254 -24.24 30.86 14.79
CA ASP A 254 -25.22 29.89 14.28
C ASP A 254 -25.40 29.97 12.75
N GLU A 255 -25.11 31.11 12.12
CA GLU A 255 -25.19 31.25 10.67
C GLU A 255 -24.03 30.52 9.99
N LEU A 256 -22.83 30.60 10.56
CA LEU A 256 -21.69 29.79 10.10
C LEU A 256 -21.98 28.28 10.21
N ALA A 257 -22.65 27.86 11.29
CA ALA A 257 -23.03 26.46 11.47
C ALA A 257 -23.96 25.97 10.36
N LYS A 258 -24.95 26.78 9.96
CA LYS A 258 -25.86 26.49 8.84
C LYS A 258 -25.17 26.53 7.48
N ASP A 259 -24.20 27.41 7.30
CA ASP A 259 -23.42 27.51 6.06
C ASP A 259 -22.52 26.28 5.84
N LEU A 260 -22.01 25.69 6.93
CA LEU A 260 -21.13 24.51 6.89
C LEU A 260 -21.90 23.18 6.79
N GLY A 261 -23.21 23.17 7.03
CA GLY A 261 -24.05 21.98 6.91
C GLY A 261 -25.44 22.15 7.55
N GLU A 262 -26.16 21.04 7.69
CA GLU A 262 -27.49 21.01 8.32
C GLU A 262 -27.39 21.05 9.87
N PHE A 263 -26.69 22.05 10.42
CA PHE A 263 -26.57 22.25 11.86
C PHE A 263 -27.47 23.40 12.32
N ASP A 264 -28.27 23.17 13.36
CA ASP A 264 -29.21 24.16 13.89
C ASP A 264 -28.54 25.30 14.70
N SER A 265 -27.32 25.06 15.22
CA SER A 265 -26.58 26.02 16.03
C SER A 265 -25.07 25.76 16.07
N LEU A 266 -24.31 26.73 16.56
CA LEU A 266 -22.88 26.59 16.83
C LEU A 266 -22.59 25.48 17.85
N ASP A 267 -23.45 25.30 18.84
CA ASP A 267 -23.31 24.21 19.83
C ASP A 267 -23.50 22.83 19.18
N ALA A 268 -24.41 22.72 18.21
CA ALA A 268 -24.57 21.49 17.43
C ALA A 268 -23.32 21.20 16.59
N LEU A 269 -22.75 22.22 15.93
CA LEU A 269 -21.49 22.10 15.20
C LEU A 269 -20.33 21.70 16.13
N ARG A 270 -20.19 22.36 17.28
CA ARG A 270 -19.16 22.05 18.29
C ARG A 270 -19.27 20.62 18.80
N THR A 271 -20.49 20.14 19.05
CA THR A 271 -20.75 18.76 19.48
C THR A 271 -20.35 17.76 18.40
N ARG A 272 -20.72 18.04 17.15
CA ARG A 272 -20.34 17.19 16.01
C ARG A 272 -18.82 17.13 15.83
N VAL A 273 -18.14 18.27 15.84
CA VAL A 273 -16.68 18.34 15.72
C VAL A 273 -16.01 17.58 16.87
N ARG A 274 -16.52 17.68 18.10
CA ARG A 274 -16.01 16.87 19.21
C ARG A 274 -16.18 15.38 18.95
N GLN A 275 -17.36 14.93 18.54
CA GLN A 275 -17.61 13.51 18.24
C GLN A 275 -16.70 12.98 17.12
N ASP A 276 -16.50 13.78 16.06
CA ASP A 276 -15.61 13.41 14.96
C ASP A 276 -14.15 13.29 15.44
N LEU A 277 -13.67 14.22 16.26
CA LEU A 277 -12.34 14.17 16.88
C LEU A 277 -12.19 13.01 17.87
N GLU A 278 -13.20 12.72 18.68
CA GLU A 278 -13.21 11.59 19.61
C GLU A 278 -13.17 10.26 18.84
N HIS A 279 -13.95 10.15 17.76
CA HIS A 279 -13.94 8.99 16.90
C HIS A 279 -12.58 8.81 16.21
N GLU A 280 -12.01 9.88 15.66
CA GLU A 280 -10.67 9.86 15.04
C GLU A 280 -9.59 9.46 16.06
N ALA A 281 -9.62 10.03 17.26
CA ALA A 281 -8.70 9.70 18.35
C ALA A 281 -8.87 8.25 18.83
N MET A 282 -10.10 7.75 18.94
CA MET A 282 -10.37 6.36 19.27
C MET A 282 -9.79 5.41 18.23
N HIS A 283 -10.03 5.67 16.94
CA HIS A 283 -9.46 4.87 15.85
C HIS A 283 -7.94 4.96 15.79
N ALA A 284 -7.35 6.13 16.06
CA ALA A 284 -5.90 6.30 16.13
C ALA A 284 -5.31 5.52 17.31
N ALA A 285 -5.93 5.57 18.48
CA ALA A 285 -5.54 4.83 19.67
C ALA A 285 -5.62 3.32 19.44
N GLU A 286 -6.69 2.82 18.80
CA GLU A 286 -6.83 1.41 18.46
C GLU A 286 -5.77 0.94 17.46
N ARG A 287 -5.50 1.74 16.42
CA ARG A 287 -4.42 1.44 15.46
C ARG A 287 -3.04 1.39 16.14
N GLN A 288 -2.74 2.36 17.00
CA GLN A 288 -1.49 2.41 17.74
C GLN A 288 -1.34 1.22 18.69
N LEU A 289 -2.40 0.90 19.43
CA LEU A 289 -2.45 -0.26 20.32
C LEU A 289 -2.18 -1.55 19.53
N ARG A 290 -2.88 -1.74 18.40
CA ARG A 290 -2.68 -2.90 17.53
C ARG A 290 -1.26 -2.97 16.98
N GLN A 291 -0.67 -1.84 16.56
CA GLN A 291 0.69 -1.81 16.06
C GLN A 291 1.72 -2.21 17.13
N GLU A 292 1.57 -1.69 18.35
CA GLU A 292 2.45 -2.03 19.48
C GLU A 292 2.35 -3.53 19.83
N LEU A 293 1.13 -4.07 19.88
CA LEU A 293 0.89 -5.49 20.11
C LEU A 293 1.57 -6.36 19.03
N LEU A 294 1.39 -6.02 17.76
CA LEU A 294 2.01 -6.76 16.65
C LEU A 294 3.54 -6.70 16.72
N LYS A 295 4.12 -5.55 17.09
CA LYS A 295 5.57 -5.39 17.25
C LYS A 295 6.13 -6.25 18.40
N GLN A 296 5.43 -6.29 19.52
CA GLN A 296 5.82 -7.17 20.65
C GLN A 296 5.69 -8.64 20.27
N LEU A 297 4.64 -9.03 19.53
CA LEU A 297 4.49 -10.39 19.01
C LEU A 297 5.62 -10.76 18.05
N ALA A 298 6.01 -9.87 17.14
CA ALA A 298 7.11 -10.11 16.21
C ALA A 298 8.44 -10.35 16.93
N SER A 299 8.68 -9.65 18.05
CA SER A 299 9.90 -9.78 18.86
C SER A 299 9.98 -11.10 19.65
N ARG A 300 8.89 -11.85 19.73
CA ARG A 300 8.83 -13.17 20.39
C ARG A 300 9.16 -14.33 19.45
N VAL A 301 9.29 -14.08 18.15
CA VAL A 301 9.68 -15.11 17.18
C VAL A 301 11.17 -15.42 17.37
N PRO A 302 11.55 -16.66 17.73
CA PRO A 302 12.92 -16.97 18.13
C PRO A 302 13.87 -17.23 16.97
N PHE A 303 13.38 -17.19 15.72
CA PHE A 303 14.12 -17.49 14.51
C PHE A 303 14.08 -16.35 13.50
N THR A 304 15.00 -16.38 12.54
CA THR A 304 15.01 -15.41 11.44
C THR A 304 13.82 -15.65 10.50
N VAL A 305 13.03 -14.61 10.25
CA VAL A 305 11.86 -14.69 9.37
C VAL A 305 12.28 -15.07 7.93
N PRO A 306 11.54 -15.96 7.23
CA PRO A 306 11.86 -16.36 5.87
C PRO A 306 11.92 -15.16 4.90
N ALA A 307 13.00 -15.05 4.13
CA ALA A 307 13.20 -13.94 3.19
C ALA A 307 12.11 -13.87 2.11
N THR A 308 11.61 -15.02 1.66
CA THR A 308 10.49 -15.12 0.70
C THR A 308 9.24 -14.41 1.18
N LEU A 309 8.85 -14.61 2.44
CA LEU A 309 7.71 -13.93 3.04
C LEU A 309 7.95 -12.42 3.19
N VAL A 310 9.17 -12.03 3.54
CA VAL A 310 9.54 -10.60 3.66
C VAL A 310 9.46 -9.92 2.30
N ASP A 311 10.03 -10.52 1.25
CA ASP A 311 10.00 -9.97 -0.10
C ASP A 311 8.55 -9.85 -0.63
N ARG A 312 7.70 -10.85 -0.36
CA ARG A 312 6.28 -10.81 -0.72
C ARG A 312 5.52 -9.70 0.01
N GLU A 313 5.80 -9.49 1.29
CA GLU A 313 5.18 -8.42 2.07
C GLU A 313 5.63 -7.04 1.59
N ILE A 314 6.89 -6.91 1.17
CA ILE A 314 7.42 -5.69 0.54
C ILE A 314 6.71 -5.42 -0.78
N ASP A 315 6.57 -6.44 -1.64
CA ASP A 315 5.88 -6.31 -2.93
C ASP A 315 4.42 -5.89 -2.74
N ARG A 316 3.73 -6.48 -1.75
CA ARG A 316 2.37 -6.07 -1.38
C ARG A 316 2.31 -4.60 -0.95
N ARG A 317 3.23 -4.16 -0.10
CA ARG A 317 3.28 -2.77 0.39
C ARG A 317 3.58 -1.78 -0.73
N LEU A 318 4.45 -2.16 -1.66
CA LEU A 318 4.73 -1.40 -2.88
C LEU A 318 3.48 -1.26 -3.74
N GLU A 319 2.76 -2.36 -3.96
CA GLU A 319 1.51 -2.36 -4.73
C GLU A 319 0.43 -1.48 -4.06
N ASP A 320 0.28 -1.58 -2.73
CA ASP A 320 -0.67 -0.76 -1.97
C ASP A 320 -0.30 0.73 -1.99
N PHE A 321 0.99 1.06 -1.97
CA PHE A 321 1.47 2.43 -2.14
C PHE A 321 1.20 2.94 -3.56
N ALA A 322 1.51 2.14 -4.58
CA ALA A 322 1.24 2.48 -5.98
C ALA A 322 -0.27 2.69 -6.23
N ARG A 323 -1.14 1.84 -5.67
CA ARG A 323 -2.61 2.02 -5.74
C ARG A 323 -3.05 3.35 -5.16
N ARG A 324 -2.55 3.72 -3.97
CA ARG A 324 -2.89 5.01 -3.35
C ARG A 324 -2.47 6.21 -4.19
N LEU A 325 -1.32 6.14 -4.87
CA LEU A 325 -0.90 7.18 -5.81
C LEU A 325 -1.85 7.28 -7.00
N ILE A 326 -2.25 6.15 -7.57
CA ILE A 326 -3.21 6.09 -8.68
C ILE A 326 -4.56 6.69 -8.27
N ASP A 327 -5.05 6.37 -7.06
CA ASP A 327 -6.29 6.93 -6.52
C ASP A 327 -6.21 8.46 -6.36
N GLN A 328 -5.03 8.98 -6.06
CA GLN A 328 -4.72 10.42 -6.03
C GLN A 328 -4.45 11.02 -7.42
N ARG A 329 -4.63 10.25 -8.49
CA ARG A 329 -4.33 10.61 -9.89
C ARG A 329 -2.86 10.95 -10.16
N ILE A 330 -1.95 10.40 -9.35
CA ILE A 330 -0.50 10.51 -9.53
C ILE A 330 -0.01 9.24 -10.24
N ASP A 331 0.66 9.37 -11.38
CA ASP A 331 1.27 8.22 -12.06
C ASP A 331 2.52 7.76 -11.28
N PRO A 332 2.53 6.53 -10.71
CA PRO A 332 3.67 6.02 -9.96
C PRO A 332 4.98 5.96 -10.76
N ARG A 333 4.91 5.91 -12.11
CA ARG A 333 6.08 5.86 -13.00
C ARG A 333 6.66 7.24 -13.30
N GLN A 334 5.85 8.29 -13.16
CA GLN A 334 6.26 9.69 -13.36
C GLN A 334 6.54 10.39 -12.03
N ALA A 335 6.12 9.80 -10.91
CA ALA A 335 6.52 10.24 -9.59
C ALA A 335 8.04 10.08 -9.46
N ASN A 336 8.74 11.16 -9.06
CA ASN A 336 10.19 11.17 -8.82
C ASN A 336 10.55 10.42 -7.52
N ILE A 337 10.10 9.17 -7.42
CA ILE A 337 10.21 8.31 -6.24
C ILE A 337 11.31 7.29 -6.51
N ASP A 338 12.29 7.22 -5.61
CA ASP A 338 13.27 6.16 -5.61
C ASP A 338 12.65 4.88 -5.02
N TRP A 339 12.15 4.03 -5.92
CA TRP A 339 11.52 2.76 -5.58
C TRP A 339 12.49 1.78 -4.88
N ASN A 340 13.79 1.87 -5.15
CA ASN A 340 14.78 1.00 -4.50
C ASN A 340 15.01 1.44 -3.05
N ALA A 341 15.18 2.75 -2.82
CA ALA A 341 15.29 3.30 -1.48
C ALA A 341 14.02 3.03 -0.65
N PHE A 342 12.84 3.16 -1.29
CA PHE A 342 11.58 2.81 -0.64
C PHE A 342 11.51 1.33 -0.28
N ARG A 343 11.89 0.43 -1.22
CA ARG A 343 11.93 -1.02 -0.99
C ARG A 343 12.81 -1.37 0.21
N GLU A 344 14.00 -0.79 0.29
CA GLU A 344 14.94 -1.03 1.39
C GLU A 344 14.38 -0.50 2.72
N GLY A 345 13.77 0.69 2.72
CA GLY A 345 13.09 1.24 3.90
C GLY A 345 11.89 0.40 4.37
N GLN A 346 11.27 -0.38 3.48
CA GLN A 346 10.18 -1.29 3.83
C GLN A 346 10.65 -2.65 4.37
N ARG A 347 11.94 -2.99 4.29
CA ARG A 347 12.43 -4.28 4.81
C ARG A 347 12.16 -4.46 6.30
N THR A 348 12.53 -3.50 7.13
CA THR A 348 12.32 -3.61 8.59
C THR A 348 10.83 -3.73 8.94
N PRO A 349 9.93 -2.84 8.45
CA PRO A 349 8.50 -2.99 8.69
C PRO A 349 7.90 -4.29 8.13
N ALA A 350 8.40 -4.80 7.01
CA ALA A 350 7.93 -6.05 6.42
C ALA A 350 8.36 -7.25 7.28
N THR A 351 9.59 -7.28 7.76
CA THR A 351 10.09 -8.32 8.68
C THR A 351 9.27 -8.36 9.97
N GLU A 352 8.98 -7.19 10.57
CA GLU A 352 8.11 -7.10 11.75
C GLU A 352 6.69 -7.60 11.45
N ALA A 353 6.11 -7.19 10.32
CA ALA A 353 4.78 -7.61 9.92
C ALA A 353 4.69 -9.13 9.69
N VAL A 354 5.65 -9.72 8.99
CA VAL A 354 5.69 -11.17 8.75
C VAL A 354 5.93 -11.92 10.07
N GLY A 355 6.85 -11.45 10.92
CA GLY A 355 7.06 -12.04 12.25
C GLY A 355 5.79 -12.03 13.10
N SER A 356 5.07 -10.91 13.10
CA SER A 356 3.78 -10.80 13.80
C SER A 356 2.71 -11.74 13.22
N ALA A 357 2.66 -11.89 11.89
CA ALA A 357 1.72 -12.80 11.23
C ALA A 357 2.01 -14.27 11.57
N ILE A 358 3.29 -14.67 11.57
CA ILE A 358 3.73 -16.01 11.97
C ILE A 358 3.35 -16.28 13.43
N ALA A 359 3.59 -15.33 14.34
CA ALA A 359 3.19 -15.45 15.73
C ALA A 359 1.66 -15.58 15.90
N LEU A 360 0.88 -14.80 15.15
CA LEU A 360 -0.58 -14.89 15.18
C LEU A 360 -1.09 -16.22 14.64
N ASP A 361 -0.50 -16.74 13.56
CA ASP A 361 -0.88 -18.03 12.99
C ASP A 361 -0.60 -19.17 13.99
N GLU A 362 0.53 -19.10 14.72
CA GLU A 362 0.87 -20.08 15.75
C GLU A 362 -0.06 -19.97 16.98
N ILE A 363 -0.37 -18.76 17.44
CA ILE A 363 -1.36 -18.52 18.49
C ILE A 363 -2.73 -19.05 18.06
N ALA A 364 -3.15 -18.79 16.82
CA ALA A 364 -4.41 -19.27 16.28
C ALA A 364 -4.47 -20.80 16.18
N LYS A 365 -3.33 -21.47 15.96
CA LYS A 365 -3.23 -22.95 16.01
C LYS A 365 -3.35 -23.44 17.45
N ARG A 366 -2.60 -22.86 18.39
CA ARG A 366 -2.59 -23.24 19.81
C ARG A 366 -3.94 -23.06 20.49
N GLU A 367 -4.62 -21.95 20.23
CA GLU A 367 -5.92 -21.61 20.82
C GLU A 367 -7.10 -22.17 20.01
N HIS A 368 -6.83 -22.96 18.96
CA HIS A 368 -7.83 -23.54 18.07
C HIS A 368 -8.82 -22.51 17.50
N VAL A 369 -8.32 -21.32 17.14
CA VAL A 369 -9.12 -20.27 16.50
C VAL A 369 -9.48 -20.74 15.09
N THR A 370 -10.76 -21.04 14.88
CA THR A 370 -11.34 -21.41 13.59
C THR A 370 -12.18 -20.29 13.02
N VAL A 371 -12.19 -20.20 11.69
CA VAL A 371 -13.10 -19.33 10.96
C VAL A 371 -14.28 -20.19 10.53
N THR A 372 -15.46 -19.77 10.95
CA THR A 372 -16.72 -20.44 10.58
C THR A 372 -17.21 -19.92 9.24
N ASP A 373 -18.10 -20.66 8.59
CA ASP A 373 -18.74 -20.20 7.36
C ASP A 373 -19.55 -18.90 7.59
N GLU A 374 -20.09 -18.70 8.79
CA GLU A 374 -20.80 -17.47 9.17
C GLU A 374 -19.88 -16.25 9.19
N ASP A 375 -18.64 -16.41 9.66
CA ASP A 375 -17.64 -15.32 9.64
C ASP A 375 -17.26 -14.94 8.21
N LEU A 376 -17.12 -15.96 7.34
CA LEU A 376 -16.83 -15.75 5.93
C LEU A 376 -18.00 -15.04 5.23
N ASP A 377 -19.23 -15.48 5.48
CA ASP A 377 -20.41 -14.87 4.87
C ASP A 377 -20.62 -13.43 5.36
N GLY A 378 -20.32 -13.13 6.63
CA GLY A 378 -20.35 -11.76 7.16
C GLY A 378 -19.32 -10.83 6.50
N GLU A 379 -18.09 -11.29 6.29
CA GLU A 379 -17.06 -10.49 5.62
C GLU A 379 -17.38 -10.29 4.13
N LEU A 380 -17.90 -11.34 3.47
CA LEU A 380 -18.38 -11.24 2.09
C LEU A 380 -19.55 -10.26 1.96
N GLN A 381 -20.41 -10.17 2.98
CA GLN A 381 -21.49 -9.19 3.02
C GLN A 381 -20.96 -7.76 3.14
N ARG A 382 -19.98 -7.49 4.01
CA ARG A 382 -19.31 -6.17 4.06
C ARG A 382 -18.71 -5.79 2.71
N TYR A 383 -18.04 -6.74 2.05
CA TYR A 383 -17.44 -6.49 0.74
C TYR A 383 -18.50 -6.24 -0.35
N ALA A 384 -19.63 -6.94 -0.27
CA ALA A 384 -20.79 -6.74 -1.14
C ALA A 384 -21.37 -5.33 -1.01
N GLU A 385 -21.53 -4.84 0.22
CA GLU A 385 -22.04 -3.49 0.52
C GLU A 385 -21.11 -2.39 -0.02
N GLN A 386 -19.79 -2.59 0.06
CA GLN A 386 -18.81 -1.63 -0.43
C GLN A 386 -18.67 -1.60 -1.95
N THR A 387 -18.78 -2.76 -2.61
CA THR A 387 -18.53 -2.90 -4.06
C THR A 387 -19.80 -2.94 -4.91
N GLY A 388 -20.98 -3.04 -4.29
CA GLY A 388 -22.27 -3.13 -4.98
C GLY A 388 -22.52 -4.46 -5.69
N HIS A 389 -21.75 -5.50 -5.38
CA HIS A 389 -21.90 -6.85 -5.96
C HIS A 389 -22.65 -7.79 -5.02
N THR A 390 -23.23 -8.87 -5.56
CA THR A 390 -23.89 -9.89 -4.72
C THR A 390 -22.87 -10.78 -4.02
N VAL A 391 -23.15 -11.19 -2.78
CA VAL A 391 -22.34 -12.13 -1.98
C VAL A 391 -22.01 -13.41 -2.77
N ALA A 392 -22.99 -14.00 -3.46
CA ALA A 392 -22.80 -15.19 -4.27
C ALA A 392 -21.80 -15.00 -5.42
N SER A 393 -21.85 -13.85 -6.10
CA SER A 393 -20.89 -13.53 -7.18
C SER A 393 -19.47 -13.32 -6.66
N ILE A 394 -19.32 -12.67 -5.50
CA ILE A 394 -18.02 -12.44 -4.87
C ILE A 394 -17.44 -13.77 -4.38
N ARG A 395 -18.24 -14.61 -3.72
CA ARG A 395 -17.82 -15.94 -3.26
C ARG A 395 -17.35 -16.82 -4.41
N ALA A 396 -18.12 -16.88 -5.49
CA ALA A 396 -17.76 -17.65 -6.69
C ALA A 396 -16.46 -17.14 -7.33
N ARG A 397 -16.24 -15.82 -7.38
CA ARG A 397 -14.99 -15.22 -7.88
C ARG A 397 -13.81 -15.59 -7.00
N LEU A 398 -13.90 -15.33 -5.69
CA LEU A 398 -12.84 -15.62 -4.73
C LEU A 398 -12.50 -17.12 -4.65
N GLN A 399 -13.48 -17.99 -4.81
CA GLN A 399 -13.26 -19.43 -4.87
C GLN A 399 -12.55 -19.87 -6.15
N LYS A 400 -12.90 -19.26 -7.30
CA LYS A 400 -12.24 -19.52 -8.58
C LYS A 400 -10.79 -19.04 -8.59
N ASP A 401 -10.51 -17.91 -7.95
CA ASP A 401 -9.19 -17.28 -7.91
C ASP A 401 -8.31 -17.84 -6.76
N GLY A 402 -8.84 -18.75 -5.92
CA GLY A 402 -8.12 -19.30 -4.76
C GLY A 402 -7.95 -18.32 -3.59
N GLU A 403 -8.46 -17.10 -3.71
CA GLU A 403 -8.39 -16.04 -2.71
C GLU A 403 -9.28 -16.31 -1.48
N LEU A 404 -10.25 -17.22 -1.57
CA LEU A 404 -11.13 -17.57 -0.45
C LEU A 404 -10.35 -18.15 0.74
N GLY A 405 -9.30 -18.94 0.47
CA GLY A 405 -8.39 -19.44 1.52
C GLY A 405 -7.57 -18.31 2.17
N ARG A 406 -7.17 -17.32 1.38
CA ARG A 406 -6.46 -16.14 1.88
C ARG A 406 -7.36 -15.27 2.75
N LEU A 407 -8.64 -15.11 2.37
CA LEU A 407 -9.64 -14.40 3.17
C LEU A 407 -9.85 -15.11 4.52
N ALA A 408 -10.01 -16.43 4.51
CA ALA A 408 -10.13 -17.22 5.73
C ALA A 408 -8.88 -17.08 6.63
N ALA A 409 -7.67 -17.13 6.05
CA ALA A 409 -6.44 -16.90 6.80
C ALA A 409 -6.34 -15.46 7.36
N GLY A 410 -6.84 -14.46 6.63
CA GLY A 410 -6.97 -13.08 7.11
C GLY A 410 -7.89 -12.98 8.32
N LEU A 411 -9.12 -13.50 8.21
CA LEU A 411 -10.10 -13.52 9.28
C LEU A 411 -9.60 -14.28 10.52
N ARG A 412 -8.89 -15.40 10.31
CA ARG A 412 -8.28 -16.16 11.40
C ARG A 412 -7.28 -15.31 12.18
N ARG A 413 -6.43 -14.57 11.47
CA ARG A 413 -5.44 -13.66 12.09
C ARG A 413 -6.11 -12.49 12.79
N GLU A 414 -7.18 -11.92 12.23
CA GLU A 414 -7.95 -10.87 12.91
C GLU A 414 -8.58 -11.36 14.21
N LYS A 415 -9.17 -12.55 14.21
CA LYS A 415 -9.68 -13.19 15.42
C LYS A 415 -8.57 -13.47 16.43
N ALA A 416 -7.41 -13.91 15.96
CA ALA A 416 -6.25 -14.10 16.82
C ALA A 416 -5.78 -12.78 17.45
N VAL A 417 -5.75 -11.67 16.70
CA VAL A 417 -5.45 -10.34 17.23
C VAL A 417 -6.48 -9.94 18.30
N ALA A 418 -7.77 -10.12 18.03
CA ALA A 418 -8.82 -9.80 19.01
C ALA A 418 -8.67 -10.64 20.30
N LEU A 419 -8.32 -11.92 20.18
CA LEU A 419 -8.03 -12.79 21.31
C LEU A 419 -6.80 -12.30 22.10
N VAL A 420 -5.72 -11.94 21.41
CA VAL A 420 -4.52 -11.35 22.05
C VAL A 420 -4.88 -10.06 22.77
N MET A 421 -5.63 -9.15 22.13
CA MET A 421 -6.10 -7.90 22.75
C MET A 421 -6.93 -8.15 24.01
N SER A 422 -7.76 -9.19 24.02
CA SER A 422 -8.58 -9.54 25.20
C SER A 422 -7.76 -10.12 26.36
N LYS A 423 -6.62 -10.75 26.09
CA LYS A 423 -5.73 -11.37 27.09
C LYS A 423 -4.57 -10.47 27.50
N ALA A 424 -4.20 -9.49 26.68
CA ALA A 424 -3.12 -8.55 26.94
C ALA A 424 -3.49 -7.57 28.07
N LYS A 425 -2.48 -7.10 28.81
CA LYS A 425 -2.66 -6.07 29.84
C LYS A 425 -2.69 -4.70 29.17
N ILE A 426 -3.90 -4.18 28.96
CA ILE A 426 -4.10 -2.86 28.39
C ILE A 426 -4.15 -1.83 29.53
N THR A 427 -3.14 -0.97 29.61
CA THR A 427 -3.13 0.17 30.53
C THR A 427 -3.73 1.39 29.83
N LYS A 428 -4.63 2.10 30.53
CA LYS A 428 -5.17 3.40 30.11
C LYS A 428 -4.53 4.46 31.01
N PRO A 429 -3.82 5.45 30.46
CA PRO A 429 -3.24 6.55 31.22
C PRO A 429 -4.31 7.50 31.76
#